data_AF-A0A140GRW1-F1
#
_entry.id   AF-A0A140GRW1-F1
#
_cell.length_a   1.000
_cell.length_b   1.000
_cell.length_c   1.000
_cell.angle_alpha   90.00
_cell.angle_beta   90.00
_cell.angle_gamma   90.00
#
_symmetry.space_group_name_H-M   'P 1'
#
loop_
_entity.id
_entity.type
_entity.pdbx_description
1 polymer ?
#
loop_
_entity_poly.entity_id
_entity_poly.type
_entity_poly.pdbx_seq_one_letter_code
_entity_poly.pdbx_strand_id
1 'polypeptide(L)'
;MTKVYDKKYDLIITNPPFKYAKEFVQKSLELTNDKVAMLLKIQFLESKSRKEFLKHSHLKYVYVFSERQNTLKNGEEINPLTGKKWSSVFLLAWFVFEKGYEGEPIIRWL
;
A
#
# COMPACT_ATOMS: atom_id res chain seq x y z
N MET A 1 19.19 7.71 -13.45
CA MET A 1 19.96 6.55 -12.95
C MET A 1 19.09 5.77 -11.99
N THR A 2 18.72 4.53 -12.34
CA THR A 2 18.05 3.62 -11.40
C THR A 2 19.13 2.94 -10.57
N LYS A 3 19.14 3.13 -9.25
CA LYS A 3 20.04 2.38 -8.36
C LYS A 3 19.68 0.89 -8.44
N VAL A 4 20.65 0.05 -8.77
CA VAL A 4 20.53 -1.41 -8.65
C VAL A 4 20.71 -1.76 -7.17
N TYR A 5 19.74 -2.50 -6.62
CA TYR A 5 19.78 -2.97 -5.24
C TYR A 5 19.94 -4.49 -5.28
N ASP A 6 21.14 -4.99 -4.95
CA ASP A 6 21.40 -6.43 -4.85
C ASP A 6 20.87 -7.03 -3.53
N LYS A 7 20.60 -6.18 -2.55
CA LYS A 7 20.07 -6.58 -1.24
C LYS A 7 18.57 -6.87 -1.33
N LYS A 8 18.19 -8.08 -0.90
CA LYS A 8 16.79 -8.44 -0.63
C LYS A 8 16.41 -8.12 0.83
N TYR A 9 15.12 -7.96 1.07
CA TYR A 9 14.54 -7.72 2.40
C TYR A 9 13.44 -8.75 2.65
N ASP A 10 13.22 -9.17 3.90
CA ASP A 10 12.14 -10.13 4.18
C ASP A 10 10.76 -9.47 4.18
N LEU A 11 10.70 -8.23 4.64
CA LEU A 11 9.47 -7.45 4.73
C LEU A 11 9.72 -6.02 4.27
N ILE A 12 8.88 -5.54 3.35
CA ILE A 12 8.86 -4.15 2.91
C ILE A 12 7.52 -3.54 3.33
N ILE A 13 7.56 -2.46 4.12
CA ILE A 13 6.37 -1.72 4.56
C ILE A 13 6.51 -0.28 4.07
N THR A 14 5.50 0.25 3.38
CA THR A 14 5.56 1.64 2.90
C THR A 14 4.18 2.25 2.67
N ASN A 15 4.14 3.59 2.70
CA ASN A 15 3.01 4.42 2.29
C ASN A 15 3.44 5.19 1.01
N PRO A 16 3.37 4.55 -0.16
CA PRO A 16 3.94 5.13 -1.37
C PRO A 16 3.02 6.24 -1.91
N PRO A 17 3.54 7.16 -2.74
CA PRO A 17 2.70 8.07 -3.49
C PRO A 17 1.71 7.28 -4.36
N PHE A 18 0.41 7.46 -4.15
CA PHE A 18 -0.64 6.60 -4.73
C PHE A 18 -0.64 6.55 -6.26
N LYS A 19 -0.14 7.60 -6.92
CA LYS A 19 0.04 7.65 -8.38
C LYS A 19 0.93 6.51 -8.91
N TYR A 20 1.89 6.07 -8.11
CA TYR A 20 2.90 5.07 -8.47
C TYR A 20 2.72 3.74 -7.71
N ALA A 21 1.54 3.52 -7.10
CA ALA A 21 1.32 2.39 -6.21
C ALA A 21 1.62 1.04 -6.88
N LYS A 22 1.27 0.85 -8.15
CA LYS A 22 1.54 -0.39 -8.89
C LYS A 22 3.04 -0.62 -9.05
N GLU A 23 3.78 0.39 -9.48
CA GLU A 23 5.22 0.37 -9.68
C GLU A 23 5.96 0.08 -8.38
N PHE A 24 5.49 0.67 -7.27
CA PHE A 24 6.01 0.39 -5.93
C PHE A 24 5.77 -1.05 -5.50
N VAL A 25 4.59 -1.61 -5.74
CA VAL A 25 4.32 -3.03 -5.42
C VAL A 25 5.23 -3.93 -6.26
N GLN A 26 5.30 -3.71 -7.58
CA GLN A 26 6.16 -4.50 -8.47
C GLN A 26 7.61 -4.47 -8.02
N LYS A 27 8.14 -3.26 -7.76
CA LYS A 27 9.53 -3.13 -7.33
C LYS A 27 9.77 -3.76 -5.95
N SER A 28 8.80 -3.66 -5.05
CA SER A 28 8.91 -4.27 -3.71
C SER A 28 8.84 -5.79 -3.79
N LEU A 29 8.02 -6.37 -4.66
CA LEU A 29 7.96 -7.81 -4.90
C LEU A 29 9.26 -8.36 -5.49
N GLU A 30 9.94 -7.58 -6.34
CA GLU A 30 11.29 -7.92 -6.79
C GLU A 30 12.28 -7.92 -5.63
N LEU A 31 12.20 -6.95 -4.72
CA LEU A 31 13.18 -6.77 -3.64
C LEU A 31 12.89 -7.59 -2.38
N THR A 32 11.70 -8.19 -2.25
CA THR A 32 11.33 -8.96 -1.06
C THR A 32 11.64 -10.46 -1.20
N ASN A 33 11.94 -11.10 -0.07
CA ASN A 33 11.96 -12.55 0.07
C ASN A 33 10.58 -13.10 0.43
N ASP A 34 9.76 -12.36 1.19
CA ASP A 34 8.52 -12.87 1.78
C ASP A 34 7.34 -11.89 1.56
N LYS A 35 7.30 -10.74 2.24
CA LYS A 35 6.09 -9.89 2.25
C LYS A 35 6.32 -8.44 1.82
N VAL A 36 5.25 -7.84 1.30
CA VAL A 36 5.11 -6.41 1.04
C VAL A 36 3.80 -5.91 1.65
N ALA A 37 3.86 -4.89 2.49
CA ALA A 37 2.69 -4.22 3.05
C ALA A 37 2.65 -2.76 2.55
N MET A 38 1.56 -2.39 1.88
CA MET A 38 1.39 -1.07 1.27
C MET A 38 0.16 -0.40 1.85
N LEU A 39 0.33 0.79 2.45
CA LEU A 39 -0.79 1.63 2.85
C LEU A 39 -1.31 2.36 1.63
N LEU A 40 -2.49 1.99 1.14
CA LEU A 40 -3.09 2.57 -0.07
C LEU A 40 -4.55 2.94 0.17
N LYS A 41 -5.09 3.76 -0.74
CA LYS A 41 -6.54 3.98 -0.81
C LYS A 41 -7.25 2.73 -1.32
N ILE A 42 -8.45 2.44 -0.83
CA ILE A 42 -9.25 1.29 -1.28
C ILE A 42 -9.52 1.31 -2.80
N GLN A 43 -9.58 2.50 -3.40
CA GLN A 43 -9.68 2.70 -4.86
C GLN A 43 -8.54 2.05 -5.65
N PHE A 44 -7.47 1.59 -4.99
CA PHE A 44 -6.48 0.75 -5.64
C PHE A 44 -7.11 -0.51 -6.26
N LEU A 45 -8.21 -1.03 -5.72
CA LEU A 45 -8.92 -2.20 -6.25
C LEU A 45 -9.75 -1.93 -7.52
N GLU A 46 -10.19 -0.69 -7.76
CA GLU A 46 -11.26 -0.42 -8.73
C GLU A 46 -10.79 -0.13 -10.18
N SER A 47 -9.48 -0.22 -10.46
CA SER A 47 -8.98 0.05 -11.82
C SER A 47 -9.01 -1.17 -12.71
N LYS A 48 -9.60 -1.01 -13.91
CA LYS A 48 -9.50 -1.96 -15.02
C LYS A 48 -8.05 -2.33 -15.34
N SER A 49 -7.14 -1.36 -15.35
CA SER A 49 -5.71 -1.60 -15.64
C SER A 49 -4.97 -2.36 -14.55
N ARG A 50 -5.53 -2.41 -13.32
CA ARG A 50 -4.94 -3.12 -12.18
C ARG A 50 -5.56 -4.48 -11.95
N LYS A 51 -6.73 -4.78 -12.51
CA LYS A 51 -7.41 -6.08 -12.33
C LYS A 51 -6.48 -7.27 -12.60
N GLU A 52 -5.85 -7.30 -13.78
CA GLU A 52 -4.94 -8.40 -14.14
C GLU A 52 -3.67 -8.40 -13.29
N PHE A 53 -3.14 -7.23 -12.95
CA PHE A 53 -2.01 -7.13 -12.02
C PHE A 53 -2.36 -7.73 -10.64
N LEU A 54 -3.51 -7.37 -10.08
CA LEU A 54 -3.92 -7.81 -8.74
C LEU A 54 -4.08 -9.33 -8.67
N LYS A 55 -4.66 -9.96 -9.69
CA LYS A 55 -4.80 -11.42 -9.81
C LYS A 55 -3.46 -12.17 -9.77
N HIS A 56 -2.37 -11.54 -10.23
CA HIS A 56 -1.05 -12.16 -10.33
C HIS A 56 0.00 -11.55 -9.39
N SER A 57 -0.41 -10.65 -8.50
CA SER A 57 0.49 -9.89 -7.62
C SER A 57 0.80 -10.58 -6.29
N HIS A 58 0.23 -11.77 -6.05
CA HIS A 58 0.25 -12.44 -4.76
C HIS A 58 -0.39 -11.64 -3.62
N LEU A 59 -1.43 -10.84 -3.94
CA LEU A 59 -2.19 -10.12 -2.93
C LEU A 59 -2.95 -11.12 -2.05
N LYS A 60 -2.60 -11.18 -0.77
CA LYS A 60 -3.18 -12.12 0.21
C LYS A 60 -4.22 -11.48 1.10
N TYR A 61 -3.92 -10.29 1.63
CA TYR A 61 -4.83 -9.58 2.53
C TYR A 61 -5.05 -8.14 2.10
N VAL A 62 -6.27 -7.66 2.33
CA VAL A 62 -6.60 -6.24 2.36
C VAL A 62 -7.20 -5.95 3.74
N TYR A 63 -6.41 -5.34 4.62
CA TYR A 63 -6.86 -4.89 5.93
C TYR A 63 -7.44 -3.48 5.82
N VAL A 64 -8.76 -3.38 5.86
CA VAL A 64 -9.50 -2.13 5.70
C VAL A 64 -9.71 -1.49 7.07
N PHE A 65 -9.29 -0.23 7.21
CA PHE A 65 -9.60 0.53 8.41
C PHE A 65 -11.10 0.82 8.49
N SER A 66 -11.70 0.57 9.64
CA SER A 66 -13.11 0.90 9.91
C SER A 66 -13.30 2.39 10.21
N GLU A 67 -12.20 3.14 10.35
CA GLU A 67 -12.17 4.58 10.65
C GLU A 67 -11.23 5.35 9.71
N ARG A 68 -11.47 6.66 9.57
CA ARG A 68 -10.62 7.55 8.76
C ARG A 68 -9.25 7.72 9.40
N GLN A 69 -8.21 7.34 8.66
CA GLN A 69 -6.83 7.53 9.08
C GLN A 69 -6.30 8.89 8.64
N ASN A 70 -5.81 9.67 9.59
CA ASN A 70 -5.23 10.98 9.33
C ASN A 70 -3.71 10.85 9.29
N THR A 71 -3.15 10.77 8.09
CA THR A 71 -1.70 10.76 7.87
C THR A 71 -1.13 12.16 8.10
N LEU A 72 0.07 12.22 8.69
CA LEU A 72 0.84 13.46 8.76
C LEU A 72 1.11 14.01 7.36
N LYS A 73 1.02 15.33 7.19
CA LYS A 73 1.53 15.99 5.99
C LYS A 73 2.81 16.71 6.36
N ASN A 74 3.88 16.41 5.63
CA ASN A 74 5.22 16.96 5.91
C ASN A 74 5.70 16.72 7.35
N GLY A 75 5.23 15.65 8.01
CA GLY A 75 5.57 15.35 9.41
C GLY A 75 4.79 16.16 10.45
N GLU A 76 3.87 17.03 10.03
CA GLU A 76 3.07 17.86 10.94
C GLU A 76 1.78 17.14 11.38
N GLU A 77 1.45 17.20 12.66
CA GLU A 77 0.21 16.66 13.22
C GLU A 77 -1.00 17.58 13.01
N ILE A 78 -0.73 18.88 13.00
CA ILE A 78 -1.72 19.95 12.90
C ILE A 78 -1.51 20.67 11.57
N ASN A 79 -2.60 21.01 10.89
CA ASN A 79 -2.56 21.84 9.71
C ASN A 79 -2.26 23.30 10.12
N PRO A 80 -1.11 23.87 9.72
CA PRO A 80 -0.69 25.21 10.14
C PRO A 80 -1.63 26.31 9.63
N LEU A 81 -2.40 26.05 8.57
CA LEU A 81 -3.36 27.00 8.01
C LEU A 81 -4.69 27.04 8.77
N THR A 82 -5.05 25.96 9.49
CA THR A 82 -6.37 25.84 10.12
C THR A 82 -6.33 25.61 11.63
N GLY A 83 -5.16 25.27 12.19
CA GLY A 83 -5.00 24.94 13.62
C GLY A 83 -5.69 23.63 14.04
N LYS A 84 -6.16 22.82 13.08
CA LYS A 84 -6.85 21.54 13.35
C LYS A 84 -6.00 20.37 12.90
N LYS A 85 -6.24 19.17 13.48
CA LYS A 85 -5.67 17.92 12.97
C LYS A 85 -5.96 17.77 11.48
N TRP A 86 -5.03 17.15 10.74
CA TRP A 86 -5.30 16.78 9.36
C TRP A 86 -6.56 15.92 9.27
N SER A 87 -7.38 16.18 8.25
CA SER A 87 -8.53 15.33 7.92
C SER A 87 -8.33 14.73 6.54
N SER A 88 -8.38 13.40 6.46
CA SER A 88 -8.36 12.67 5.20
C SER A 88 -9.77 12.16 4.87
N VAL A 89 -10.19 12.37 3.63
CA VAL A 89 -11.43 11.78 3.09
C VAL A 89 -11.19 10.37 2.52
N PHE A 90 -9.96 9.87 2.55
CA PHE A 90 -9.61 8.60 1.95
C PHE A 90 -9.94 7.43 2.88
N LEU A 91 -10.43 6.34 2.30
CA LEU A 91 -10.51 5.05 3.00
C LEU A 91 -9.19 4.35 2.73
N LEU A 92 -8.31 4.35 3.73
CA LEU A 92 -7.04 3.66 3.62
C LEU A 92 -7.21 2.19 4.00
N ALA A 93 -6.33 1.36 3.45
CA ALA A 93 -6.22 -0.06 3.77
C ALA A 93 -4.76 -0.50 3.63
N TRP A 94 -4.35 -1.51 4.39
CA TRP A 94 -3.09 -2.21 4.17
C TRP A 94 -3.30 -3.33 3.16
N PHE A 95 -2.60 -3.24 2.04
CA PHE A 95 -2.51 -4.28 1.03
C PHE A 95 -1.27 -5.13 1.32
N VAL A 96 -1.49 -6.39 1.65
CA VAL A 96 -0.42 -7.33 2.02
C VAL A 96 -0.26 -8.35 0.90
N PHE A 97 0.89 -8.27 0.24
CA PHE A 97 1.33 -9.22 -0.76
C PHE A 97 2.31 -10.21 -0.12
N GLU A 98 2.11 -11.50 -0.35
CA GLU A 98 2.95 -12.58 0.19
C GLU A 98 3.49 -13.40 -0.97
N LYS A 99 4.80 -13.43 -1.15
CA LYS A 99 5.45 -14.05 -2.32
C LYS A 99 5.06 -15.52 -2.43
N GLY A 100 4.56 -15.91 -3.61
CA GLY A 100 4.09 -17.28 -3.85
C GLY A 100 2.66 -17.57 -3.37
N TYR A 101 1.91 -16.59 -2.86
CA TYR A 101 0.49 -16.77 -2.59
C TYR A 101 -0.31 -16.88 -3.90
N GLU A 102 -1.15 -17.91 -4.03
CA GLU A 102 -1.93 -18.23 -5.22
C GLU A 102 -3.46 -18.27 -4.97
N GLY A 103 -3.91 -17.85 -3.77
CA GLY A 103 -5.33 -17.83 -3.42
C GLY A 103 -6.05 -16.52 -3.75
N GLU A 104 -7.35 -16.48 -3.44
CA GLU A 104 -8.16 -15.26 -3.53
C GLU A 104 -7.81 -14.27 -2.41
N PRO A 105 -7.68 -12.96 -2.70
CA PRO A 105 -7.45 -11.96 -1.66
C PRO A 105 -8.54 -11.96 -0.59
N ILE A 106 -8.13 -11.90 0.68
CA ILE A 106 -9.05 -11.90 1.83
C ILE A 106 -9.16 -10.49 2.42
N ILE A 107 -10.39 -9.98 2.53
CA ILE A 107 -10.68 -8.73 3.23
C ILE A 107 -10.70 -8.98 4.74
N ARG A 108 -10.03 -8.11 5.49
CA ARG A 108 -10.02 -8.08 6.95
C ARG A 108 -10.27 -6.66 7.44
N TRP A 109 -10.72 -6.52 8.67
CA TRP A 109 -11.04 -5.22 9.26
C TRP A 109 -10.02 -4.86 10.34
N LEU A 110 -9.69 -3.57 10.42
CA LEU A 110 -8.92 -2.93 11.48
C LEU A 110 -9.78 -1.92 12.23
#